data_AF-A0A2X4UL32-F1
#
_entry.id   AF-A0A2X4UL32-F1
#
_cell.length_a   1.000
_cell.length_b   1.000
_cell.length_c   1.000
_cell.angle_alpha   90.00
_cell.angle_beta   90.00
_cell.angle_gamma   90.00
#
_symmetry.space_group_name_H-M   'P 1'
#
loop_
_entity.id
_entity.type
_entity.pdbx_description
1 polymer ?
#
loop_
_entity_poly.entity_id
_entity_poly.type
_entity_poly.pdbx_seq_one_letter_code
_entity_poly.pdbx_strand_id
1 'polypeptide(L)'
;MTGVTIDTYQQREYPYGAELAHVVGYVSKINDGDVKRLDKAGIGENYSADHNIGKQGIEAYYESELHGTTGYQEVEVDNHGRVIRLLKEQPPQAGKNIYLTLDFAVTAVYRVGAEGAASGGGG
;
A
#
# COMPACT_ATOMS: atom_id res chain seq x y z
N MET A 1 15.29 -22.89 22.69
CA MET A 1 15.32 -22.01 21.52
C MET A 1 14.61 -20.72 21.91
N THR A 2 15.36 -19.63 22.07
CA THR A 2 14.84 -18.31 22.45
C THR A 2 15.15 -17.35 21.31
N GLY A 3 14.14 -16.70 20.76
CA GLY A 3 14.32 -15.71 19.68
C GLY A 3 13.56 -15.99 18.38
N VAL A 4 12.33 -16.51 18.45
CA VAL A 4 11.41 -16.51 17.30
C VAL A 4 10.38 -15.43 17.54
N THR A 5 10.33 -14.43 16.65
CA THR A 5 9.30 -13.39 16.61
C THR A 5 8.45 -13.65 15.38
N ILE A 6 7.12 -13.67 15.53
CA ILE A 6 6.16 -13.84 14.43
C ILE A 6 5.57 -12.47 14.14
N ASP A 7 5.93 -11.91 12.98
CA ASP A 7 5.35 -10.67 12.48
C ASP A 7 4.36 -11.00 11.35
N THR A 8 3.27 -10.24 11.27
CA THR A 8 2.27 -10.37 10.20
C THR A 8 2.32 -9.12 9.33
N TYR A 9 2.46 -9.30 8.02
CA TYR A 9 2.50 -8.21 7.05
C TYR A 9 1.30 -8.29 6.12
N GLN A 10 0.62 -7.17 5.90
CA GLN A 10 -0.47 -7.10 4.95
C GLN A 10 0.09 -6.90 3.53
N GLN A 11 0.02 -7.96 2.72
CA GLN A 11 0.42 -7.92 1.31
C GLN A 11 -0.76 -7.54 0.42
N ARG A 12 -0.51 -6.70 -0.59
CA ARG A 12 -1.51 -6.34 -1.61
C ARG A 12 -1.59 -7.44 -2.66
N GLU A 13 -2.81 -7.76 -3.07
CA GLU A 13 -3.12 -8.70 -4.13
C GLU A 13 -3.91 -7.99 -5.23
N TYR A 14 -3.56 -8.22 -6.50
CA TYR A 14 -4.22 -7.62 -7.66
C TYR A 14 -4.76 -8.75 -8.57
N PRO A 15 -5.97 -9.26 -8.31
CA PRO A 15 -6.50 -10.44 -9.01
C PRO A 15 -6.59 -10.29 -10.53
N TYR A 16 -6.77 -9.06 -11.02
CA TYR A 16 -6.92 -8.75 -12.45
C TYR A 16 -5.61 -8.29 -13.12
N GLY A 17 -4.50 -8.25 -12.37
CA GLY A 17 -3.16 -8.00 -12.87
C GLY A 17 -3.06 -6.89 -13.92
N ALA A 18 -2.52 -7.24 -15.09
CA ALA A 18 -2.22 -6.30 -16.18
C ALA A 18 -3.44 -5.60 -16.78
N GLU A 19 -4.66 -6.10 -16.56
CA GLU A 19 -5.87 -5.53 -17.15
C GLU A 19 -6.22 -4.16 -16.54
N LEU A 20 -5.96 -4.01 -15.24
CA LEU A 20 -6.26 -2.80 -14.49
C LEU A 20 -5.01 -2.08 -13.97
N ALA A 21 -3.80 -2.58 -14.28
CA ALA A 21 -2.55 -2.10 -13.72
C ALA A 21 -2.34 -0.58 -13.85
N HIS A 22 -2.74 0.04 -14.96
CA HIS A 22 -2.59 1.49 -15.14
C HIS A 22 -3.61 2.31 -14.35
N VAL A 23 -4.81 1.77 -14.14
CA VAL A 23 -5.91 2.46 -13.46
C VAL A 23 -5.80 2.26 -11.97
N VAL A 24 -5.79 1.01 -11.51
CA VAL A 24 -5.65 0.65 -10.09
C VAL A 24 -4.27 1.05 -9.59
N GLY A 25 -3.23 0.78 -10.38
CA GLY A 25 -1.85 1.01 -9.96
C GLY A 25 -1.34 -0.11 -9.07
N TYR A 26 -0.35 0.23 -8.25
CA TYR A 26 0.29 -0.70 -7.33
C TYR A 26 0.93 0.03 -6.15
N VAL A 27 1.16 -0.70 -5.08
CA VAL A 27 2.06 -0.33 -3.98
C VAL A 27 3.45 -0.93 -4.18
N SER A 28 4.49 -0.21 -3.77
CA SER A 28 5.84 -0.77 -3.71
C SER A 28 6.67 -0.14 -2.60
N LYS A 29 7.88 -0.66 -2.41
CA LYS A 29 8.76 -0.25 -1.32
C LYS A 29 8.94 1.27 -1.29
N ILE A 30 8.83 1.83 -0.09
CA ILE A 30 9.14 3.23 0.19
C ILE A 30 10.62 3.49 -0.14
N ASN A 31 10.87 4.54 -0.91
CA ASN A 31 12.19 5.01 -1.29
C ASN A 31 12.44 6.41 -0.72
N ASP A 32 13.69 6.88 -0.81
CA ASP A 32 14.11 8.18 -0.26
C ASP A 32 13.29 9.38 -0.79
N GLY A 33 12.77 9.27 -2.02
CA GLY A 33 11.90 10.28 -2.60
C GLY A 33 10.53 10.33 -1.92
N ASP A 34 9.96 9.17 -1.57
CA ASP A 34 8.72 9.11 -0.80
C ASP A 34 8.93 9.65 0.62
N VAL A 35 10.01 9.25 1.30
CA VAL A 35 10.32 9.74 2.65
C VAL A 35 10.35 11.26 2.67
N LYS A 36 11.12 11.88 1.76
CA LYS A 36 11.15 13.35 1.62
C LYS A 36 9.78 13.96 1.33
N ARG A 37 8.94 13.29 0.54
CA ARG A 37 7.57 13.74 0.23
C ARG A 37 6.67 13.67 1.47
N LEU A 38 6.74 12.58 2.23
CA LEU A 38 5.98 12.36 3.46
C LEU A 38 6.40 13.34 4.55
N ASP A 39 7.70 13.56 4.72
CA ASP A 39 8.26 14.53 5.66
C ASP A 39 7.81 15.96 5.31
N LYS A 40 7.90 16.33 4.03
CA LYS A 40 7.44 17.64 3.55
C LYS A 40 5.93 17.82 3.75
N ALA A 41 5.16 16.74 3.67
CA ALA A 41 3.72 16.75 3.94
C ALA A 41 3.38 16.68 5.43
N GLY A 42 4.37 16.51 6.32
CA GLY A 42 4.17 16.43 7.77
C GLY A 42 3.50 15.14 8.24
N ILE A 43 3.54 14.08 7.42
CA ILE A 43 2.88 12.79 7.70
C ILE A 43 3.88 11.63 7.84
N GLY A 44 5.19 11.90 7.82
CA GLY A 44 6.24 10.88 7.92
C GLY A 44 6.08 9.94 9.13
N GLU A 45 5.70 10.48 10.28
CA GLU A 45 5.45 9.69 11.51
C GLU A 45 4.37 8.61 11.33
N ASN A 46 3.36 8.87 10.51
CA ASN A 46 2.30 7.89 10.23
C ASN A 46 2.82 6.71 9.37
N TYR A 47 3.99 6.85 8.74
CA TYR A 47 4.59 5.85 7.86
C TYR A 47 5.85 5.22 8.46
N SER A 48 6.20 5.52 9.73
CA SER A 48 7.44 5.07 10.37
C SER A 48 7.59 3.55 10.45
N ALA A 49 6.47 2.82 10.50
CA ALA A 49 6.45 1.35 10.52
C ALA A 49 6.09 0.73 9.16
N ASP A 50 5.80 1.56 8.16
CA ASP A 50 5.37 1.13 6.84
C ASP A 50 6.55 0.85 5.92
N HIS A 51 6.39 -0.19 5.10
CA HIS A 51 7.41 -0.62 4.17
C HIS A 51 7.04 -0.33 2.72
N ASN A 52 5.75 -0.17 2.42
CA ASN A 52 5.21 0.02 1.07
C ASN A 52 4.25 1.22 1.02
N ILE A 53 4.17 1.86 -0.14
CA ILE A 53 3.29 2.99 -0.42
C ILE A 53 2.73 2.91 -1.84
N GLY A 54 1.54 3.43 -2.08
CA GLY A 54 0.94 3.59 -3.41
C GLY A 54 1.83 4.40 -4.35
N LYS A 55 2.13 3.83 -5.52
CA LYS A 55 3.04 4.42 -6.52
C LYS A 55 2.36 5.00 -7.74
N GLN A 56 1.22 4.43 -8.12
CA GLN A 56 0.50 4.81 -9.32
C GLN A 56 -1.00 4.61 -9.13
N GLY A 57 -1.78 5.20 -10.04
CA GLY A 57 -3.20 4.93 -10.17
C GLY A 57 -3.98 5.30 -8.93
N ILE A 58 -5.04 4.54 -8.68
CA ILE A 58 -5.90 4.66 -7.51
C ILE A 58 -5.12 4.45 -6.20
N GLU A 59 -4.18 3.50 -6.16
CA GLU A 59 -3.35 3.25 -4.97
C GLU A 59 -2.59 4.50 -4.52
N ALA A 60 -1.93 5.22 -5.44
CA ALA A 60 -1.24 6.46 -5.09
C ALA A 60 -2.18 7.65 -4.85
N TYR A 61 -3.28 7.73 -5.60
CA TYR A 61 -4.20 8.87 -5.53
C TYR A 61 -4.99 8.88 -4.21
N TYR A 62 -5.50 7.72 -3.80
CA TYR A 62 -6.26 7.55 -2.55
C TYR A 62 -5.39 7.03 -1.40
N GLU A 63 -4.06 7.15 -1.50
CA GLU A 63 -3.11 6.67 -0.49
C GLU A 63 -3.49 7.15 0.92
N SER A 64 -3.89 8.41 1.07
CA SER A 64 -4.29 8.98 2.36
C SER A 64 -5.55 8.34 2.95
N GLU A 65 -6.50 7.92 2.12
CA GLU A 65 -7.69 7.20 2.60
C GLU A 65 -7.40 5.72 2.82
N LEU A 66 -6.57 5.10 1.97
CA LEU A 66 -6.29 3.67 1.95
C LEU A 66 -5.30 3.23 3.04
N HIS A 67 -4.37 4.08 3.43
CA HIS A 67 -3.35 3.78 4.42
C HIS A 67 -3.92 3.67 5.84
N GLY A 68 -4.73 4.67 6.23
CA GLY A 68 -5.26 4.77 7.58
C GLY A 68 -4.30 5.45 8.54
N THR A 69 -4.29 5.03 9.80
CA THR A 69 -3.35 5.55 10.80
C THR A 69 -2.58 4.44 11.49
N THR A 70 -1.26 4.61 11.55
CA THR A 70 -0.36 3.66 12.20
C THR A 70 -0.50 3.80 13.72
N GLY A 71 -0.62 2.66 14.38
CA GLY A 71 -0.62 2.57 15.83
C GLY A 71 0.78 2.64 16.40
N TYR A 72 0.90 2.75 17.72
CA TYR A 72 2.18 2.71 18.39
C TYR A 72 2.09 2.11 19.79
N GLN A 73 3.22 1.64 20.29
CA GLN A 73 3.38 1.10 21.64
C GLN A 73 4.51 1.83 22.36
N GLU A 74 4.22 2.39 23.54
CA GLU A 74 5.22 2.91 24.46
C GLU A 74 5.63 1.77 25.40
N VAL A 75 6.88 1.35 25.31
CA VAL A 75 7.42 0.23 26.10
C VAL A 75 8.54 0.69 27.04
N GLU A 76 8.52 0.18 28.25
CA GLU A 76 9.62 0.30 29.21
C GLU A 76 10.67 -0.77 28.86
N VAL A 77 11.94 -0.37 28.78
CA VAL A 77 13.06 -1.27 28.46
C VAL A 77 14.09 -1.28 29.59
N ASP A 78 14.72 -2.43 29.82
CA ASP A 78 15.83 -2.53 30.77
C ASP A 78 17.14 -1.96 30.18
N ASN A 79 18.21 -1.94 30.98
CA ASN A 79 19.52 -1.46 30.56
C ASN A 79 20.18 -2.32 29.45
N HIS A 80 19.59 -3.46 29.08
CA HIS A 80 20.01 -4.31 27.97
C HIS A 80 19.08 -4.17 26.75
N GLY A 81 18.11 -3.25 26.79
CA GLY A 81 17.16 -3.00 25.70
C GLY A 81 16.01 -4.00 25.62
N ARG A 82 15.82 -4.84 26.63
CA ARG A 82 14.72 -5.82 26.66
C ARG A 82 13.45 -5.15 27.16
N VAL A 83 12.35 -5.37 26.46
CA VAL A 83 11.02 -4.89 26.87
C VAL A 83 10.63 -5.55 28.18
N ILE A 84 10.43 -4.73 29.22
CA ILE A 84 10.02 -5.16 30.56
C ILE A 84 8.52 -4.95 30.79
N ARG A 85 7.91 -3.92 30.18
CA ARG A 85 6.47 -3.65 30.30
C ARG A 85 5.94 -2.73 29.19
N LEU A 86 4.68 -2.92 28.81
CA LEU A 86 3.92 -1.98 27.97
C LEU A 86 3.31 -0.86 28.85
N LEU A 87 3.62 0.39 28.54
CA LEU A 87 3.13 1.57 29.26
C LEU A 87 1.84 2.12 28.65
N LYS A 88 1.81 2.19 27.31
CA LYS A 88 0.67 2.71 26.55
C LYS A 88 0.65 2.06 25.18
N GLU A 89 -0.56 1.87 24.66
CA GLU A 89 -0.78 1.38 23.32
C GLU A 89 -1.88 2.21 22.66
N GLN A 90 -1.62 2.59 21.42
CA GLN A 90 -2.62 3.11 20.51
C GLN A 90 -2.72 2.14 19.33
N PRO A 91 -3.83 1.42 19.16
CA PRO A 91 -3.97 0.48 18.06
C PRO A 91 -4.02 1.22 16.71
N PRO A 92 -3.56 0.59 15.61
CA PRO A 92 -3.68 1.15 14.28
C PRO A 92 -5.16 1.23 13.86
N GLN A 93 -5.48 2.21 13.02
CA GLN A 93 -6.78 2.29 12.37
C GLN A 93 -6.62 1.94 10.90
N ALA A 94 -7.35 0.93 10.46
CA ALA A 94 -7.36 0.54 9.06
C ALA A 94 -7.82 1.69 8.17
N GLY A 95 -7.22 1.80 6.98
CA GLY A 95 -7.71 2.69 5.94
C GLY A 95 -9.12 2.34 5.47
N LYS A 96 -9.70 3.24 4.69
CA LYS A 96 -11.06 3.12 4.18
C LYS A 96 -11.11 2.21 2.97
N ASN A 97 -12.17 1.43 2.87
CA ASN A 97 -12.52 0.77 1.62
C ASN A 97 -13.02 1.83 0.63
N ILE A 98 -12.54 1.75 -0.60
CA ILE A 98 -13.02 2.57 -1.72
C ILE A 98 -13.81 1.70 -2.70
N TYR A 99 -14.88 2.25 -3.25
CA TYR A 99 -15.71 1.60 -4.25
C TYR A 99 -15.57 2.39 -5.56
N LEU A 100 -15.06 1.72 -6.58
CA LEU A 100 -14.80 2.34 -7.89
C LEU A 100 -15.99 2.12 -8.81
N THR A 101 -16.27 3.10 -9.67
CA THR A 101 -17.28 2.98 -10.74
C THR A 101 -16.73 2.24 -11.97
N LEU A 102 -15.59 1.56 -11.84
CA LEU A 102 -14.96 0.81 -12.92
C LEU A 102 -15.77 -0.45 -13.18
N ASP A 103 -16.32 -0.54 -14.38
CA ASP A 103 -16.88 -1.79 -14.89
C ASP A 103 -15.77 -2.58 -15.60
N PHE A 104 -15.41 -3.71 -15.00
CA PHE A 104 -14.40 -4.62 -15.54
C PHE A 104 -14.81 -5.19 -16.90
N ALA A 105 -16.10 -5.47 -17.12
CA ALA A 105 -16.58 -6.03 -18.38
C ALA A 105 -16.39 -5.04 -19.54
N VAL A 106 -16.63 -3.75 -19.30
CA VAL A 106 -16.41 -2.70 -20.30
C VAL A 106 -14.91 -2.57 -20.62
N THR A 107 -14.06 -2.53 -19.60
CA THR A 107 -12.60 -2.37 -19.78
C THR A 107 -11.99 -3.52 -20.58
N ALA A 108 -12.41 -4.77 -20.32
CA ALA A 108 -11.95 -5.94 -21.06
C ALA A 108 -12.37 -5.90 -22.54
N VAL A 109 -13.61 -5.51 -22.84
CA VAL A 109 -14.13 -5.41 -24.21
C VAL A 109 -13.36 -4.38 -25.04
N TYR A 110 -13.04 -3.20 -24.48
CA TYR A 110 -12.24 -2.19 -25.17
C TYR A 110 -10.85 -2.69 -25.54
N ARG A 111 -10.20 -3.49 -24.68
CA ARG A 111 -8.88 -4.06 -24.96
C ARG A 111 -8.91 -5.13 -26.05
N VAL A 112 -9.89 -6.04 -26.02
CA VAL A 112 -10.07 -7.05 -27.09
C VAL A 112 -10.28 -6.35 -28.45
N GLY A 113 -11.05 -5.26 -28.48
CA GLY A 113 -11.24 -4.45 -29.69
C GLY A 113 -9.94 -3.80 -30.19
N ALA A 114 -9.07 -3.36 -29.28
CA ALA A 114 -7.78 -2.75 -29.61
C ALA A 114 -6.75 -3.77 -30.13
N GLU A 115 -6.69 -4.97 -29.53
CA GLU A 115 -5.79 -6.05 -29.97
C GLU A 115 -6.24 -6.64 -31.32
N GLY A 116 -7.56 -6.71 -31.57
CA GLY A 116 -8.13 -7.13 -32.86
C GLY A 116 -7.86 -6.15 -34.01
N ALA A 117 -7.67 -4.86 -33.74
CA ALA A 117 -7.36 -3.85 -34.76
C ALA A 117 -5.86 -3.81 -35.14
N ALA A 118 -4.98 -4.31 -34.28
CA ALA A 118 -3.53 -4.26 -34.47
C ALA A 118 -2.98 -5.36 -35.41
N SER A 119 -3.79 -6.35 -35.80
CA SER A 119 -3.37 -7.49 -36.65
C SER A 119 -3.71 -7.33 -38.15
N GLY A 120 -4.38 -6.24 -38.56
CA GLY A 120 -4.89 -6.05 -39.92
C GLY A 120 -4.08 -5.13 -40.85
N GLY A 121 -2.95 -4.59 -40.41
CA GLY A 121 -2.17 -3.58 -41.17
C GLY A 121 -0.84 -4.11 -41.70
N GLY A 122 -0.87 -4.94 -42.74
CA GLY A 122 0.33 -5.44 -43.40
C GLY A 122 0.01 -6.15 -44.71
N GLY A 123 -0.26 -5.37 -45.76
CA GLY A 123 -0.39 -5.80 -47.14
C GLY A 123 0.34 -4.82 -48.06
#